data_AF-A0A2G9TAI9-F1
#
_entry.id   AF-A0A2G9TAI9-F1
#
_cell.length_a   1.000
_cell.length_b   1.000
_cell.length_c   1.000
_cell.angle_alpha   90.00
_cell.angle_beta   90.00
_cell.angle_gamma   90.00
#
_symmetry.space_group_name_H-M   'P 1'
#
loop_
_entity.id
_entity.type
_entity.pdbx_description
1 polymer ?
#
loop_
_entity_poly.entity_id
_entity_poly.type
_entity_poly.pdbx_seq_one_letter_code
_entity_poly.pdbx_strand_id
1 'polypeptide(L)'
;MFPFGADDEDFEFNYILERNLEMAYLIVDDLHNQVPPVYVESLDDKVELMHTNASIRLANHPQRQHLRKYKLKDDAMQISRKDPQKM
;
A
#
# COMPACT_ATOMS: atom_id res chain seq x y z
N MET A 1 16.02 -13.10 -26.22
CA MET A 1 15.89 -11.91 -25.38
C MET A 1 16.65 -12.17 -24.09
N PHE A 2 17.54 -11.26 -23.69
CA PHE A 2 18.41 -11.39 -22.52
C PHE A 2 18.08 -10.24 -21.56
N PRO A 3 17.39 -10.49 -20.44
CA PRO A 3 16.72 -9.45 -19.65
C PRO A 3 17.64 -8.68 -18.68
N PHE A 4 18.96 -8.86 -18.82
CA PHE A 4 19.98 -8.24 -17.97
C PHE A 4 20.91 -7.33 -18.79
N GLY A 5 20.42 -6.86 -19.94
CA GLY A 5 21.09 -5.86 -20.77
C GLY A 5 20.83 -4.45 -20.25
N ALA A 6 20.76 -3.50 -21.19
CA ALA A 6 20.49 -2.09 -20.93
C ALA A 6 19.31 -1.59 -21.79
N ASP A 7 18.46 -2.50 -22.28
CA ASP A 7 17.28 -2.14 -23.05
C ASP A 7 16.18 -1.63 -22.11
N ASP A 8 15.27 -0.77 -22.60
CA ASP A 8 14.21 -0.12 -21.79
C ASP A 8 13.25 -1.11 -21.09
N GLU A 9 13.22 -2.36 -21.54
CA GLU A 9 12.37 -3.44 -21.01
C GLU A 9 13.13 -4.40 -20.08
N ASP A 10 14.44 -4.19 -19.91
CA ASP A 10 15.28 -5.01 -19.04
C ASP A 10 15.05 -4.70 -17.56
N PHE A 11 15.52 -5.60 -16.70
CA PHE A 11 15.46 -5.35 -15.28
C PHE A 11 16.41 -4.22 -14.88
N GLU A 12 15.91 -3.32 -14.05
CA GLU A 12 16.71 -2.28 -13.37
C GLU A 12 17.61 -2.90 -12.28
N PHE A 13 18.58 -3.70 -12.71
CA PHE A 13 19.38 -4.53 -11.83
C PHE A 13 20.24 -3.70 -10.87
N ASN A 14 20.83 -2.60 -11.36
CA ASN A 14 21.64 -1.70 -10.53
C ASN A 14 20.81 -1.09 -9.40
N TYR A 15 19.57 -0.66 -9.68
CA TYR A 15 18.67 -0.16 -8.66
C TYR A 15 18.36 -1.21 -7.59
N ILE A 16 18.09 -2.46 -7.99
CA ILE A 16 17.80 -3.54 -7.04
C ILE A 16 19.00 -3.81 -6.14
N LEU A 17 20.22 -3.78 -6.68
CA LEU A 17 21.45 -3.96 -5.91
C LEU A 17 21.62 -2.86 -4.86
N GLU A 18 21.51 -1.60 -5.28
CA GLU A 18 21.65 -0.44 -4.38
C GLU A 18 20.59 -0.48 -3.27
N ARG A 19 19.31 -0.67 -3.65
CA ARG A 19 18.20 -0.78 -2.71
C ARG A 19 18.42 -1.90 -1.70
N ASN A 20 18.88 -3.06 -2.14
CA ASN A 20 19.07 -4.21 -1.25
C ASN A 20 20.26 -3.99 -0.30
N LEU A 21 21.33 -3.37 -0.76
CA LEU A 21 22.48 -3.06 0.08
C LEU A 21 22.11 -2.05 1.16
N GLU A 22 21.42 -0.97 0.80
CA GLU A 22 20.97 0.06 1.73
C GLU A 22 19.98 -0.52 2.76
N MET A 23 18.97 -1.26 2.31
CA MET A 23 17.99 -1.88 3.21
C MET A 23 18.62 -2.92 4.13
N ALA A 24 19.60 -3.69 3.65
CA ALA A 24 20.29 -4.66 4.50
C ALA A 24 21.01 -3.97 5.66
N TYR A 25 21.76 -2.89 5.38
CA TYR A 25 22.44 -2.12 6.43
C TYR A 25 21.46 -1.45 7.38
N LEU A 26 20.38 -0.84 6.87
CA LEU A 26 19.33 -0.24 7.71
C LEU A 26 18.73 -1.27 8.69
N ILE A 27 18.46 -2.49 8.23
CA ILE A 27 17.83 -3.53 9.06
C ILE A 27 18.78 -4.04 10.15
N VAL A 28 20.05 -4.30 9.81
CA VAL A 28 20.99 -4.96 10.73
C VAL A 28 21.77 -3.99 11.62
N ASP A 29 21.87 -2.72 11.25
CA ASP A 29 22.60 -1.71 12.02
C ASP A 29 21.60 -0.83 12.78
N ASP A 30 20.89 0.06 12.07
CA ASP A 30 20.01 1.05 12.69
C ASP A 30 18.80 0.41 13.38
N LEU A 31 18.12 -0.54 12.73
CA LEU A 31 16.87 -1.12 13.23
C LEU A 31 17.07 -2.40 14.07
N HIS A 32 18.31 -2.81 14.34
CA HIS A 32 18.57 -4.02 15.11
C HIS A 32 17.99 -3.90 16.53
N ASN A 33 17.17 -4.88 16.93
CA ASN A 33 16.43 -4.90 18.20
C ASN A 33 15.54 -3.67 18.45
N GLN A 34 15.22 -2.89 17.42
CA GLN A 34 14.22 -1.83 17.52
C GLN A 34 12.84 -2.43 17.25
N VAL A 35 12.07 -2.68 18.31
CA VAL A 35 10.66 -3.05 18.19
C VAL A 35 9.78 -1.85 18.55
N PRO A 36 8.66 -1.62 17.85
CA PRO A 36 7.69 -0.64 18.29
C PRO A 36 7.24 -0.93 19.73
N PRO A 37 6.97 0.09 20.55
CA PRO A 37 6.44 -0.12 21.89
C PRO A 37 5.11 -0.87 21.83
N VAL A 38 4.86 -1.75 22.80
CA VAL A 38 3.62 -2.52 22.87
C VAL A 38 2.49 -1.59 23.30
N TYR A 39 1.56 -1.31 22.39
CA TYR A 39 0.30 -0.62 22.70
C TYR A 39 -0.77 -1.67 22.99
N VAL A 40 -1.20 -1.77 24.25
CA VAL A 40 -2.22 -2.75 24.70
C VAL A 40 -3.64 -2.34 24.28
N GLU A 41 -3.83 -1.08 23.86
CA GLU A 41 -5.15 -0.47 23.71
C GLU A 41 -5.96 -0.94 22.47
N SER A 42 -5.43 -1.79 21.59
CA SER A 42 -6.09 -2.13 20.32
C SER A 42 -6.56 -3.58 20.14
N LEU A 43 -6.41 -4.45 21.14
CA LEU A 43 -6.62 -5.90 20.95
C LEU A 43 -8.00 -6.41 21.38
N ASP A 44 -8.70 -5.69 22.27
CA ASP A 44 -10.02 -6.12 22.77
C ASP A 44 -11.19 -5.58 21.93
N ASP A 45 -11.02 -4.44 21.27
CA ASP A 45 -12.05 -3.84 20.42
C ASP A 45 -12.05 -4.44 19.01
N LYS A 46 -13.24 -4.68 18.46
CA LYS A 46 -13.38 -5.04 17.05
C LYS A 46 -12.84 -3.88 16.19
N VAL A 47 -11.64 -4.07 15.62
CA VAL A 47 -11.00 -3.06 14.76
C VAL A 47 -11.81 -2.88 13.47
N GLU A 48 -12.57 -1.80 13.40
CA GLU A 48 -13.24 -1.37 12.16
C GLU A 48 -12.26 -0.52 11.33
N LEU A 49 -11.71 -1.11 10.27
CA LEU A 49 -10.84 -0.40 9.34
C LEU A 49 -11.61 0.72 8.65
N MET A 50 -11.07 1.92 8.72
CA MET A 50 -11.62 3.07 8.01
C MET A 50 -11.23 3.00 6.55
N HIS A 51 -12.20 3.28 5.68
CA HIS A 51 -11.98 3.37 4.24
C HIS A 51 -12.33 4.77 3.77
N THR A 52 -11.75 5.18 2.64
CA THR A 52 -12.29 6.31 1.90
C THR A 52 -13.60 5.90 1.22
N ASN A 53 -14.52 6.84 0.99
CA ASN A 53 -15.76 6.58 0.27
C ASN A 53 -15.53 5.95 -1.13
N ALA A 54 -14.38 6.23 -1.75
CA ALA A 54 -13.95 5.56 -2.97
C ALA A 54 -13.65 4.07 -2.74
N SER A 55 -12.83 3.75 -1.74
CA SER A 55 -12.27 2.41 -1.53
C SER A 55 -13.19 1.44 -0.81
N ILE A 56 -14.15 1.95 -0.04
CA ILE A 56 -15.06 1.13 0.78
C ILE A 56 -15.82 0.06 -0.04
N ARG A 57 -16.07 0.36 -1.33
CA ARG A 57 -16.70 -0.57 -2.28
C ARG A 57 -15.72 -1.42 -3.10
N LEU A 58 -14.47 -0.99 -3.22
CA LEU A 58 -13.44 -1.73 -3.95
C LEU A 58 -12.82 -2.86 -3.12
N ALA A 59 -12.98 -2.84 -1.79
CA ALA A 59 -12.37 -3.81 -0.88
C ALA A 59 -12.56 -5.27 -1.31
N ASN A 60 -13.70 -5.61 -1.93
CA ASN A 60 -14.00 -6.98 -2.37
C ASN A 60 -14.10 -7.15 -3.90
N HIS A 61 -14.05 -6.05 -4.68
CA HIS A 61 -14.24 -6.08 -6.13
C HIS A 61 -13.40 -4.99 -6.80
N PRO A 62 -12.10 -5.25 -7.07
CA PRO A 62 -11.27 -4.29 -7.79
C PRO A 62 -11.79 -4.07 -9.20
N GLN A 63 -11.63 -2.85 -9.71
CA GLN A 63 -12.06 -2.50 -11.07
C GLN A 63 -11.23 -3.29 -12.08
N ARG A 64 -11.90 -4.09 -12.93
CA ARG A 64 -11.26 -5.02 -13.87
C ARG A 64 -10.94 -4.37 -15.24
N GLN A 65 -11.14 -3.06 -15.41
CA GLN A 65 -11.02 -2.37 -16.71
C GLN A 65 -10.37 -0.98 -16.62
N HIS A 66 -10.11 -0.37 -17.79
CA HIS A 66 -9.45 0.91 -17.95
C HIS A 66 -10.29 2.08 -17.41
N LEU A 67 -9.82 2.65 -16.30
CA LEU A 67 -10.34 3.82 -15.56
C LEU A 67 -10.35 5.16 -16.34
N ARG A 68 -10.17 5.16 -17.67
CA ARG A 68 -9.97 6.38 -18.47
C ARG A 68 -11.09 7.42 -18.35
N LYS A 69 -12.32 6.99 -18.02
CA LYS A 69 -13.47 7.90 -17.80
C LYS A 69 -13.88 8.03 -16.33
N TYR A 70 -13.20 7.34 -15.42
CA TYR A 70 -13.54 7.37 -14.02
C TYR A 70 -13.05 8.68 -13.41
N LYS A 71 -14.00 9.49 -12.92
CA LYS A 71 -13.70 10.68 -12.12
C LYS A 71 -14.18 10.41 -10.71
N LEU A 72 -13.26 10.54 -9.75
CA LEU A 72 -13.62 10.56 -8.34
C LEU A 72 -14.51 11.77 -8.09
N LYS A 73 -15.56 11.59 -7.30
CA LYS A 73 -16.36 12.69 -6.78
C LYS A 73 -15.56 13.43 -5.68
N ASP A 74 -15.92 14.68 -5.40
CA ASP A 74 -15.20 15.49 -4.40
C ASP A 74 -15.29 14.90 -2.98
N ASP A 75 -16.34 14.12 -2.70
CA ASP A 75 -16.55 13.38 -1.44
C ASP A 75 -15.80 12.05 -1.37
N ALA A 76 -15.11 11.63 -2.44
CA ALA A 76 -14.54 10.30 -2.55
C ALA A 76 -13.34 10.07 -1.62
N MET A 77 -12.64 11.14 -1.24
CA MET A 77 -11.51 11.12 -0.30
C MET A 77 -11.93 11.25 1.16
N GLN A 78 -13.22 11.49 1.43
CA GLN A 78 -13.70 11.53 2.81
C GLN A 78 -13.65 10.14 3.42
N ILE A 79 -13.25 10.08 4.68
CA ILE A 79 -13.10 8.84 5.44
C ILE A 79 -14.46 8.47 6.04
N SER A 80 -14.89 7.23 5.84
CA SER A 80 -16.11 6.70 6.42
C SER A 80 -15.89 5.31 7.02
N ARG A 81 -16.64 5.00 8.09
CA ARG A 81 -16.66 3.68 8.73
C ARG A 81 -17.69 2.73 8.10
N LYS A 82 -18.67 3.27 7.37
CA LYS A 82 -19.79 2.52 6.77
C LYS A 82 -20.11 3.07 5.38
N ASP A 83 -20.62 2.19 4.53
CA ASP A 83 -21.10 2.55 3.18
C ASP A 83 -22.18 3.65 3.27
N PRO A 84 -21.94 4.88 2.78
CA PRO A 84 -22.90 5.98 2.90
C PRO A 84 -24.19 5.76 2.09
N GLN A 85 -24.23 4.78 1.18
CA GLN A 85 -25.40 4.43 0.37
C GLN A 85 -26.24 3.27 0.95
N LYS A 86 -25.82 2.67 2.07
CA LYS A 86 -26.56 1.60 2.78
C LYS A 86 -27.21 2.07 4.08
N MET A 87 -27.23 3.38 4.33
CA MET A 87 -27.99 4.02 5.42
C MET A 87 -29.38 4.42 4.94
#